data_AF-A0A4Q3SB58-F1
#
_entry.id   AF-A0A4Q3SB58-F1
#
_cell.length_a   1.000
_cell.length_b   1.000
_cell.length_c   1.000
_cell.angle_alpha   90.00
_cell.angle_beta   90.00
_cell.angle_gamma   90.00
#
_symmetry.space_group_name_H-M   'P 1'
#
loop_
_entity.id
_entity.type
_entity.pdbx_description
1 polymer ?
#
loop_
_entity_poly.entity_id
_entity_poly.type
_entity_poly.pdbx_seq_one_letter_code
_entity_poly.pdbx_strand_id
1 'polypeptide(L)'
;MKPKTLKAWSAVHTWTSLVCTAFLLLLCVTGLGMIWIHEIDARYAGHPAPPPVPVSAPGSLANLDAVFRDAEARTPGERVTYADWAFDGEQLGVNMAPPGKAKNRRQLVYQAQTGRYLEDSHKDNPNQPVRVFLGTINKLHITMWAGLPGEFFLAAMTVLFVIAT
;
A
#
# COMPACT_ATOMS: atom_id res chain seq x y z
N MET A 1 3.35 -49.45 -19.69
CA MET A 1 4.13 -48.21 -19.44
C MET A 1 5.49 -48.59 -18.87
N LYS A 2 6.61 -48.00 -19.33
CA LYS A 2 7.96 -48.36 -18.85
C LYS A 2 8.20 -47.78 -17.44
N PRO A 3 8.88 -48.49 -16.52
CA PRO A 3 9.08 -48.05 -15.13
C PRO A 3 9.83 -46.71 -14.99
N LYS A 4 10.67 -46.36 -15.98
CA LYS A 4 11.34 -45.05 -16.06
C LYS A 4 10.36 -43.89 -16.27
N THR A 5 9.29 -44.10 -17.05
CA THR A 5 8.26 -43.09 -17.32
C THR A 5 7.41 -42.82 -16.08
N LEU A 6 7.11 -43.85 -15.28
CA LEU A 6 6.36 -43.71 -14.02
C LEU A 6 7.15 -42.90 -12.97
N LYS A 7 8.45 -43.16 -12.83
CA LYS A 7 9.32 -42.39 -11.91
C LYS A 7 9.43 -40.91 -12.30
N ALA A 8 9.60 -40.63 -13.59
CA ALA A 8 9.69 -39.25 -14.08
C ALA A 8 8.37 -38.48 -13.86
N TRP A 9 7.23 -39.12 -14.15
CA TRP A 9 5.92 -38.49 -13.98
C TRP A 9 5.58 -38.23 -12.51
N SER A 10 5.90 -39.17 -11.62
CA SER A 10 5.76 -39.01 -10.18
C SER A 10 6.61 -37.85 -9.64
N ALA A 11 7.84 -37.71 -10.12
CA ALA A 11 8.70 -36.59 -9.74
C ALA A 11 8.10 -35.25 -10.21
N VAL A 12 7.69 -35.14 -11.47
CA VAL A 12 7.06 -33.92 -12.01
C VAL A 12 5.81 -33.56 -11.21
N HIS A 13 4.93 -34.53 -10.93
CA HIS A 13 3.71 -34.30 -10.17
C HIS A 13 4.00 -33.82 -8.73
N THR A 14 5.00 -34.41 -8.08
CA THR A 14 5.39 -34.04 -6.70
C THR A 14 5.99 -32.64 -6.64
N TRP A 15 6.87 -32.28 -7.58
CA TRP A 15 7.49 -30.96 -7.60
C TRP A 15 6.50 -29.86 -8.00
N THR A 16 5.62 -30.13 -8.97
CA THR A 16 4.60 -29.15 -9.38
C THR A 16 3.56 -28.91 -8.29
N SER A 17 3.10 -29.94 -7.57
CA SER A 17 2.17 -29.78 -6.45
C SER A 17 2.81 -29.08 -5.25
N LEU A 18 4.07 -29.38 -4.95
CA LEU A 18 4.82 -28.71 -3.89
C LEU A 18 4.99 -27.21 -4.18
N VAL A 19 5.37 -26.85 -5.40
CA VAL A 19 5.52 -25.44 -5.81
C VAL A 19 4.18 -24.71 -5.76
N CYS A 20 3.10 -25.33 -6.25
CA CYS A 20 1.75 -24.75 -6.19
C CYS A 20 1.32 -24.50 -4.73
N THR A 21 1.54 -25.48 -3.85
CA THR A 21 1.18 -25.38 -2.43
C THR A 21 1.98 -24.28 -1.73
N ALA A 22 3.29 -24.22 -1.97
CA ALA A 22 4.15 -23.20 -1.39
C ALA A 22 3.76 -21.78 -1.86
N PHE A 23 3.40 -21.64 -3.15
CA PHE A 23 2.94 -20.40 -3.72
C PHE A 23 1.62 -19.93 -3.10
N LEU A 24 0.62 -20.82 -3.01
CA LEU A 24 -0.66 -20.51 -2.37
C LEU A 24 -0.48 -20.16 -0.89
N LEU A 25 0.37 -20.90 -0.16
CA LEU A 25 0.68 -20.61 1.23
C LEU A 25 1.28 -19.21 1.40
N LEU A 26 2.22 -18.82 0.53
CA LEU A 26 2.81 -17.48 0.52
C LEU A 26 1.73 -16.42 0.31
N LEU A 27 0.84 -16.59 -0.67
CA LEU A 27 -0.24 -15.64 -0.94
C LEU A 27 -1.23 -15.53 0.23
N CYS A 28 -1.56 -16.65 0.87
CA CYS A 28 -2.42 -16.67 2.05
C CYS A 28 -1.78 -15.93 3.23
N VAL A 29 -0.51 -16.20 3.54
CA VAL A 29 0.20 -15.57 4.68
C VAL A 29 0.39 -14.08 4.45
N THR A 30 0.82 -13.70 3.25
CA THR A 30 1.04 -12.29 2.90
C THR A 30 -0.29 -11.52 2.76
N GLY A 31 -1.33 -12.16 2.23
CA GLY A 31 -2.68 -11.60 2.14
C GLY A 31 -3.33 -11.38 3.50
N LEU A 32 -3.17 -12.32 4.43
CA LEU A 32 -3.65 -12.18 5.81
C LEU A 32 -3.07 -10.93 6.47
N GLY A 33 -1.76 -10.67 6.30
CA GLY A 33 -1.14 -9.46 6.84
C GLY A 33 -1.70 -8.16 6.25
N MET A 34 -2.06 -8.17 4.97
CA MET A 34 -2.58 -6.96 4.31
C MET A 34 -4.01 -6.60 4.71
N ILE A 35 -4.84 -7.57 5.09
CA ILE A 35 -6.21 -7.30 5.56
C ILE A 35 -6.21 -6.38 6.79
N TRP A 36 -5.18 -6.49 7.64
CA TRP A 36 -5.05 -5.74 8.88
C TRP A 36 -4.04 -4.58 8.79
N ILE A 37 -3.70 -4.13 7.57
CA ILE A 37 -2.63 -3.14 7.41
C ILE A 37 -2.93 -1.84 8.16
N HIS A 38 -4.19 -1.43 8.16
CA HIS A 38 -4.66 -0.22 8.84
C HIS A 38 -4.67 -0.40 10.36
N GLU A 39 -5.00 -1.58 10.86
CA GLU A 39 -4.99 -1.88 12.30
C GLU A 39 -3.56 -2.02 12.83
N ILE A 40 -2.67 -2.63 12.05
CA ILE A 40 -1.25 -2.72 12.38
C ILE A 40 -0.66 -1.31 12.37
N ASP A 41 -0.93 -0.50 11.34
CA ASP A 41 -0.52 0.90 11.33
C ASP A 41 -1.16 1.68 12.48
N ALA A 42 -2.45 1.55 12.78
CA ALA A 42 -3.06 2.25 13.91
C ALA A 42 -2.44 1.86 15.25
N ARG A 43 -2.13 0.56 15.46
CA ARG A 43 -1.60 0.05 16.72
C ARG A 43 -0.13 0.39 16.94
N TYR A 44 0.65 0.40 15.87
CA TYR A 44 2.11 0.57 15.93
C TYR A 44 2.57 1.95 15.43
N ALA A 45 1.82 2.62 14.54
CA ALA A 45 2.19 3.92 13.98
C ALA A 45 1.90 5.09 14.91
N GLY A 46 1.05 4.92 15.93
CA GLY A 46 0.84 5.93 16.97
C GLY A 46 0.57 7.31 16.39
N HIS A 47 -0.22 7.39 15.31
CA HIS A 47 -0.59 8.68 14.74
C HIS A 47 -1.15 9.54 15.88
N PRO A 48 -0.64 10.77 16.08
CA PRO A 48 -1.28 11.68 17.01
C PRO A 48 -2.71 11.82 16.49
N ALA A 49 -3.67 11.27 17.25
CA ALA A 49 -5.07 11.43 16.93
C ALA A 49 -5.28 12.93 16.67
N PRO A 50 -5.88 13.31 15.52
CA PRO A 50 -6.11 14.72 15.24
C PRO A 50 -6.82 15.28 16.48
N PRO A 51 -6.32 16.38 17.07
CA PRO A 51 -6.93 16.89 18.29
C PRO A 51 -8.41 17.14 18.01
N PRO A 52 -9.29 16.75 18.94
CA PRO A 52 -10.72 16.77 18.72
C PRO A 52 -11.11 18.18 18.28
N VAL A 53 -11.57 18.29 17.04
CA VAL A 53 -12.11 19.55 16.54
C VAL A 53 -13.46 19.70 17.21
N PRO A 54 -13.78 20.86 17.83
CA PRO A 54 -15.18 21.12 18.20
C PRO A 54 -15.99 20.99 16.91
N VAL A 55 -17.04 20.15 16.94
CA VAL A 55 -17.96 19.87 15.83
C VAL A 55 -18.41 21.20 15.23
N SER A 56 -17.67 21.68 14.25
CA SER A 56 -17.91 22.95 13.60
C SER A 56 -18.77 22.58 12.41
N ALA A 57 -20.06 22.88 12.56
CA ALA A 57 -21.17 22.83 11.60
C ALA A 57 -21.02 21.85 10.40
N PRO A 58 -21.95 20.91 10.21
CA PRO A 58 -21.93 20.01 9.05
C PRO A 58 -21.82 20.83 7.75
N GLY A 59 -20.71 20.67 7.01
CA GLY A 59 -20.53 21.21 5.66
C GLY A 59 -19.33 22.15 5.42
N SER A 60 -18.54 22.54 6.42
CA SER A 60 -17.35 23.37 6.17
C SER A 60 -16.10 22.50 5.95
N LEU A 61 -15.99 21.89 4.77
CA LEU A 61 -14.69 21.37 4.32
C LEU A 61 -13.73 22.54 4.10
N ALA A 62 -12.45 22.34 4.43
CA ALA A 62 -11.43 23.33 4.16
C ALA A 62 -11.34 23.64 2.67
N ASN A 63 -11.06 24.90 2.32
CA ASN A 63 -10.84 25.28 0.94
C ASN A 63 -9.57 24.57 0.41
N LEU A 64 -9.75 23.67 -0.56
CA LEU A 64 -8.66 22.86 -1.11
C LEU A 64 -7.57 23.71 -1.77
N ASP A 65 -7.93 24.81 -2.45
CA ASP A 65 -6.95 25.71 -3.06
C ASP A 65 -6.05 26.37 -2.00
N ALA A 66 -6.62 26.71 -0.84
CA ALA A 66 -5.85 27.25 0.28
C ALA A 66 -4.88 26.20 0.85
N VAL A 67 -5.31 24.94 0.95
CA VAL A 67 -4.47 23.83 1.40
C VAL A 67 -3.35 23.55 0.39
N PHE A 68 -3.64 23.52 -0.91
CA PHE A 68 -2.64 23.29 -1.95
C PHE A 68 -1.60 24.40 -2.00
N ARG A 69 -2.01 25.65 -1.85
CA ARG A 69 -1.09 26.79 -1.79
C ARG A 69 -0.17 26.73 -0.57
N ASP A 70 -0.69 26.32 0.58
CA ASP A 70 0.13 26.08 1.78
C ASP A 70 1.09 24.90 1.58
N ALA A 71 0.65 23.82 0.96
CA ALA A 71 1.49 22.66 0.63
C ALA A 71 2.66 23.04 -0.29
N GLU A 72 2.39 23.80 -1.36
CA GLU A 72 3.43 24.30 -2.26
C GLU A 72 4.39 25.27 -1.58
N ALA A 73 3.90 26.13 -0.69
CA ALA A 73 4.75 27.02 0.10
C ALA A 73 5.70 26.26 1.04
N ARG A 74 5.25 25.12 1.59
CA ARG A 74 6.06 24.24 2.46
C ARG A 74 7.03 23.34 1.70
N THR A 75 6.80 23.13 0.40
CA THR A 75 7.61 22.25 -0.45
C THR A 75 8.10 22.98 -1.71
N PRO A 76 9.03 23.96 -1.57
CA PRO A 76 9.54 24.70 -2.72
C PRO A 76 10.19 23.75 -3.74
N GLY A 77 9.66 23.74 -4.97
CA GLY A 77 10.17 22.91 -6.07
C GLY A 77 9.40 21.61 -6.33
N GLU A 78 8.45 21.25 -5.46
CA GLU A 78 7.49 20.17 -5.71
C GLU A 78 6.15 20.75 -6.21
N ARG A 79 5.31 19.89 -6.78
CA ARG A 79 3.96 20.23 -7.22
C ARG A 79 2.98 19.21 -6.67
N VAL A 80 1.76 19.67 -6.41
CA VAL A 80 0.65 18.78 -6.05
C VAL A 80 0.41 17.83 -7.21
N THR A 81 0.50 16.52 -6.94
CA THR A 81 0.20 15.48 -7.93
C THR A 81 -1.24 15.01 -7.78
N TYR A 82 -1.64 14.66 -6.56
CA TYR A 82 -2.99 14.27 -6.20
C TYR A 82 -3.24 14.51 -4.71
N ALA A 83 -4.51 14.61 -4.35
CA ALA A 83 -4.95 14.63 -2.96
C ALA A 83 -5.89 13.46 -2.70
N ASP A 84 -5.76 12.83 -1.54
CA ASP A 84 -6.57 11.70 -1.10
C ASP A 84 -7.11 11.95 0.30
N TRP A 85 -8.38 11.59 0.53
CA TRP A 85 -8.93 11.58 1.87
C TRP A 85 -8.52 10.30 2.58
N ALA A 86 -8.17 10.42 3.86
CA ALA A 86 -7.97 9.27 4.71
C ALA A 86 -9.27 8.47 4.83
N PHE A 87 -9.14 7.19 5.19
CA PHE A 87 -10.28 6.27 5.30
C PHE A 87 -11.34 6.74 6.31
N ASP A 88 -10.91 7.45 7.36
CA ASP A 88 -11.79 8.07 8.37
C ASP A 88 -12.50 9.35 7.87
N GLY A 89 -12.08 9.92 6.74
CA GLY A 89 -12.59 11.17 6.18
C GLY A 89 -12.19 12.43 6.96
N GLU A 90 -11.42 12.31 8.04
CA GLU A 90 -11.04 13.43 8.90
C GLU A 90 -9.74 14.10 8.46
N GLN A 91 -8.92 13.37 7.69
CA GLN A 91 -7.62 13.82 7.21
C GLN A 91 -7.57 13.86 5.68
N LEU A 92 -6.81 14.81 5.16
CA LEU A 92 -6.54 15.01 3.74
C LEU A 92 -5.03 14.86 3.52
N GLY A 93 -4.62 13.84 2.79
CA GLY A 93 -3.26 13.64 2.32
C GLY A 93 -3.03 14.38 1.00
N VAL A 94 -2.08 15.31 0.98
CA VAL A 94 -1.66 16.02 -0.23
C VAL A 94 -0.32 15.47 -0.68
N ASN A 95 -0.29 14.85 -1.86
CA ASN A 95 0.92 14.23 -2.39
C ASN A 95 1.65 15.20 -3.30
N MET A 96 2.87 15.54 -2.90
CA MET A 96 3.79 16.43 -3.58
C MET A 96 4.86 15.61 -4.29
N ALA A 97 5.21 15.98 -5.52
CA ALA A 97 6.34 15.39 -6.22
C ALA A 97 7.05 16.44 -7.10
N PRO A 98 8.37 16.32 -7.32
CA PRO A 98 9.05 17.14 -8.31
C PRO A 98 8.54 16.84 -9.72
N PRO A 99 8.51 17.84 -10.62
CA PRO A 99 8.09 17.62 -12.01
C PRO A 99 8.95 16.53 -12.67
N GLY A 100 8.28 15.55 -13.27
CA GLY A 100 8.93 14.39 -13.91
C GLY A 100 9.41 13.28 -12.96
N LYS A 101 9.26 13.42 -11.63
CA LYS A 101 9.70 12.42 -10.63
C LYS A 101 8.57 11.96 -9.72
N ALA A 102 7.46 11.48 -10.30
CA ALA A 102 6.28 11.00 -9.57
C ALA A 102 6.55 9.87 -8.56
N LYS A 103 7.67 9.13 -8.70
CA LYS A 103 8.07 8.09 -7.75
C LYS A 103 8.61 8.65 -6.41
N ASN A 104 9.18 9.85 -6.42
CA ASN A 104 9.76 10.45 -5.22
C ASN A 104 8.75 11.41 -4.59
N ARG A 105 7.66 10.80 -4.08
CA ARG A 105 6.50 11.53 -3.57
C ARG A 105 6.61 11.74 -2.06
N ARG A 106 6.31 12.97 -1.63
CA ARG A 106 6.16 13.36 -0.24
C ARG A 106 4.68 13.60 0.02
N GLN A 107 4.15 13.05 1.10
CA GLN A 107 2.74 13.24 1.45
C GLN A 107 2.66 14.14 2.69
N LEU A 108 1.99 15.27 2.54
CA LEU A 108 1.69 16.20 3.63
C LEU A 108 0.26 15.92 4.11
N VAL A 109 0.08 15.74 5.41
CA VAL A 109 -1.22 15.43 6.01
C VAL A 109 -1.83 16.69 6.61
N TYR A 110 -3.06 16.96 6.22
CA TYR A 110 -3.87 18.09 6.65
C TYR A 110 -5.16 17.60 7.31
N GLN A 111 -5.73 18.43 8.17
CA GLN A 111 -7.06 18.19 8.71
C GLN A 111 -8.13 18.62 7.69
N ALA A 112 -9.07 17.73 7.36
CA ALA A 112 -10.04 17.95 6.28
C ALA A 112 -11.02 19.12 6.56
N GLN A 113 -11.32 19.37 7.84
CA GLN A 113 -12.29 20.40 8.26
C GLN A 113 -11.65 21.80 8.36
N THR A 114 -10.44 21.89 8.90
CA THR A 114 -9.78 23.18 9.19
C THR A 114 -8.72 23.58 8.18
N GLY A 115 -8.23 22.62 7.37
CA GLY A 115 -7.10 22.82 6.47
C GLY A 115 -5.78 22.99 7.23
N ARG A 116 -5.74 22.65 8.52
CA ARG A 116 -4.54 22.77 9.35
C ARG A 116 -3.57 21.65 9.02
N TYR A 117 -2.32 22.02 8.77
CA TYR A 117 -1.22 21.08 8.62
C TYR A 117 -1.01 20.28 9.91
N LEU A 118 -0.94 18.96 9.78
CA LEU A 118 -0.72 18.03 10.91
C LEU A 118 0.71 17.51 10.91
N GLU A 119 1.10 16.79 9.85
CA GLU A 119 2.36 16.06 9.81
C GLU A 119 2.86 15.89 8.37
N ASP A 120 4.16 15.71 8.21
CA ASP A 120 4.77 15.22 6.97
C ASP A 120 5.08 13.72 7.11
N SER A 121 4.30 12.89 6.41
CA SER A 121 4.41 11.44 6.49
C SER A 121 5.76 10.88 6.04
N HIS A 122 6.60 11.68 5.38
CA HIS A 122 7.91 11.27 4.88
C HIS A 122 9.06 11.55 5.85
N LYS A 123 9.03 12.64 6.64
CA LYS A 123 10.17 13.04 7.48
C LYS A 123 10.09 12.59 8.93
N ASP A 124 8.90 12.57 9.53
CA ASP A 124 8.78 12.53 11.00
C ASP A 124 8.20 11.22 11.54
N ASN A 125 8.29 10.12 10.80
CA ASN A 125 7.65 8.88 11.20
C ASN A 125 8.60 7.96 12.00
N PRO A 126 8.50 7.88 13.35
CA PRO A 126 9.33 6.99 14.19
C PRO A 126 9.13 5.50 13.89
N ASN A 127 8.10 5.15 13.11
CA ASN A 127 7.66 3.78 12.86
C ASN A 127 8.02 3.25 11.47
N GLN A 128 9.08 3.80 10.85
CA GLN A 128 9.69 3.27 9.62
C GLN A 128 9.81 1.74 9.56
N PRO A 129 10.25 0.99 10.61
CA PRO A 129 10.45 -0.45 10.47
C PRO A 129 9.17 -1.23 10.17
N VAL A 130 8.03 -0.88 10.78
CA VAL A 130 6.75 -1.56 10.55
C VAL A 130 6.22 -1.25 9.14
N ARG A 131 6.25 0.03 8.73
CA ARG A 131 5.83 0.42 7.37
C ARG A 131 6.74 -0.18 6.29
N VAL A 132 8.05 -0.28 6.53
CA VAL A 132 9.00 -0.95 5.62
C VAL A 132 8.70 -2.45 5.55
N PHE A 133 8.39 -3.09 6.66
CA PHE A 133 8.00 -4.51 6.70
C PHE A 133 6.69 -4.76 5.95
N LEU A 134 5.64 -3.98 6.22
CA LEU A 134 4.36 -4.06 5.51
C LEU A 134 4.53 -3.77 4.02
N GLY A 135 5.35 -2.77 3.65
CA GLY A 135 5.68 -2.48 2.26
C GLY A 135 6.44 -3.62 1.57
N THR A 136 7.31 -4.32 2.30
CA THR A 136 8.04 -5.50 1.82
C THR A 136 7.09 -6.68 1.57
N ILE A 137 6.18 -6.95 2.51
CA ILE A 137 5.13 -7.97 2.35
C ILE A 137 4.24 -7.65 1.16
N ASN A 138 3.77 -6.40 1.05
CA ASN A 138 2.93 -5.97 -0.06
C ASN A 138 3.67 -6.19 -1.40
N LYS A 139 4.92 -5.75 -1.51
CA LYS A 139 5.72 -5.93 -2.72
C LYS A 139 5.90 -7.41 -3.08
N LEU A 140 6.14 -8.27 -2.09
CA LEU A 140 6.19 -9.72 -2.29
C LEU A 140 4.84 -10.28 -2.75
N HIS A 141 3.74 -9.80 -2.19
CA HIS A 141 2.37 -10.28 -2.48
C HIS A 141 1.92 -9.92 -3.90
N ILE A 142 2.03 -8.65 -4.30
CA ILE A 142 1.49 -8.17 -5.57
C ILE A 142 2.47 -8.30 -6.74
N THR A 143 3.78 -8.23 -6.48
CA THR A 143 4.78 -8.21 -7.55
C THR A 143 5.83 -9.30 -7.46
N MET A 144 5.83 -10.12 -6.39
CA MET A 144 6.86 -11.14 -6.13
C MET A 144 8.30 -10.63 -6.27
N TRP A 145 8.54 -9.34 -5.99
CA TRP A 145 9.80 -8.64 -6.28
C TRP A 145 10.22 -8.56 -7.76
N ALA A 146 9.45 -9.16 -8.66
CA ALA A 146 9.68 -9.16 -10.09
C ALA A 146 9.01 -7.96 -10.80
N GLY A 147 8.22 -7.14 -10.10
CA GLY A 147 7.50 -6.02 -10.70
C GLY A 147 6.38 -6.50 -11.63
N LEU A 148 6.28 -5.87 -12.80
CA LEU A 148 5.28 -6.17 -13.83
C LEU A 148 5.27 -7.65 -14.28
N PRO A 149 6.43 -8.31 -14.53
CA PRO A 149 6.47 -9.76 -14.75
C PRO A 149 5.80 -10.60 -13.65
N GLY A 150 5.92 -10.20 -12.38
CA GLY A 150 5.32 -10.91 -11.25
C GLY A 150 3.80 -10.78 -11.23
N GLU A 151 3.29 -9.60 -11.55
CA GLU A 151 1.84 -9.35 -11.69
C GLU A 151 1.24 -10.22 -12.81
N PHE A 152 1.91 -10.31 -13.97
CA PHE A 152 1.46 -11.20 -15.04
C PHE A 152 1.53 -12.68 -14.67
N PHE A 153 2.55 -13.08 -13.91
CA PHE A 153 2.64 -14.44 -13.40
C PHE A 153 1.48 -14.78 -12.46
N LEU A 154 1.15 -13.87 -11.52
CA LEU A 154 0.01 -14.00 -10.62
C LEU A 154 -1.30 -14.13 -11.40
N ALA A 155 -1.53 -13.26 -12.39
CA ALA A 155 -2.70 -13.31 -13.25
C ALA A 155 -2.79 -14.61 -14.07
N ALA A 156 -1.67 -15.10 -14.58
CA ALA A 156 -1.64 -16.37 -15.31
C ALA A 156 -1.97 -17.56 -14.39
N MET A 157 -1.43 -17.58 -13.17
CA MET A 157 -1.69 -18.63 -12.17
C MET A 157 -3.17 -18.67 -11.76
N THR A 158 -3.81 -17.51 -11.58
CA THR A 158 -5.24 -17.47 -11.25
C THR A 158 -6.11 -17.99 -12.39
N VAL A 159 -5.81 -17.64 -13.65
CA VAL A 159 -6.50 -18.20 -14.81
C VAL A 159 -6.33 -19.71 -14.90
N LEU A 160 -5.11 -20.23 -14.71
CA LEU A 160 -4.86 -21.67 -14.71
C LEU A 160 -5.61 -22.38 -13.59
N PHE A 161 -5.71 -21.76 -12.41
CA PHE A 161 -6.46 -22.31 -11.28
C PHE A 161 -7.96 -22.40 -11.60
N VAL A 162 -8.57 -21.35 -12.17
CA VAL A 162 -9.98 -21.34 -12.59
C VAL A 162 -10.27 -22.38 -13.67
N ILE A 163 -9.33 -22.64 -14.58
CA ILE A 163 -9.48 -23.69 -15.61
C ILE A 163 -9.34 -25.09 -15.00
N ALA A 164 -8.53 -25.24 -13.96
CA ALA A 164 -8.27 -26.51 -13.30
C ALA A 164 -9.33 -26.91 -12.25
N THR A 165 -10.17 -25.97 -11.79
CA THR A 165 -11.33 -26.19 -10.92
C THR A 165 -12.58 -26.53 -11.71
#